data_AF-A0A8T4GUN9-F1
#
_entry.id   AF-A0A8T4GUN9-F1
#
_cell.length_a   1.000
_cell.length_b   1.000
_cell.length_c   1.000
_cell.angle_alpha   90.00
_cell.angle_beta   90.00
_cell.angle_gamma   90.00
#
_symmetry.space_group_name_H-M   'P 1'
#
loop_
_entity.id
_entity.type
_entity.pdbx_description
1 polymer ?
#
loop_
_entity_poly.entity_id
_entity_poly.type
_entity_poly.pdbx_seq_one_letter_code
_entity_poly.pdbx_strand_id
1 'polypeptide(L)'
;MDVDSVRLEVHWFDTDDYYVHYIETRDTEYYQCRWDRHPKTDAPRSHFHPPPDAGTAVESPLGTDALDVLFTILDWVRERVETLHAA
;
A
#
# COMPACT_ATOMS: atom_id res chain seq x y z
N MET A 1 -6.71 -10.94 16.11
CA MET A 1 -5.28 -11.26 16.03
C MET A 1 -4.55 -9.96 16.18
N ASP A 2 -3.62 -9.90 17.11
CA ASP A 2 -2.86 -8.69 17.39
C ASP A 2 -1.86 -8.44 16.25
N VAL A 3 -1.46 -7.18 16.09
CA VAL A 3 -0.42 -6.78 15.15
C VAL A 3 0.91 -6.79 15.90
N ASP A 4 1.84 -7.64 15.50
CA ASP A 4 3.16 -7.75 16.13
C ASP A 4 4.10 -6.65 15.67
N SER A 5 4.06 -6.34 14.37
CA SER A 5 4.84 -5.26 13.78
C SER A 5 4.22 -4.75 12.49
N VAL A 6 4.53 -3.50 12.17
CA VAL A 6 4.11 -2.82 10.94
C VAL A 6 5.34 -2.34 10.19
N ARG A 7 5.35 -2.52 8.86
CA ARG A 7 6.36 -1.99 7.95
C ARG A 7 5.68 -1.26 6.80
N LEU A 8 6.18 -0.06 6.51
CA LEU A 8 5.85 0.68 5.29
C LEU A 8 7.12 0.79 4.45
N GLU A 9 7.14 0.15 3.29
CA GLU A 9 8.23 0.26 2.31
C GLU A 9 7.85 1.28 1.26
N VAL A 10 8.77 2.20 0.93
CA VAL A 10 8.54 3.27 -0.04
C VAL A 10 9.71 3.29 -1.02
N HIS A 11 9.42 3.17 -2.31
CA HIS A 11 10.41 3.20 -3.38
C HIS A 11 9.97 4.14 -4.50
N TRP A 12 10.89 5.01 -4.93
CA TRP A 12 10.72 5.95 -6.04
C TRP A 12 11.82 5.73 -7.08
N PHE A 13 11.46 5.87 -8.36
CA PHE A 13 12.39 5.79 -9.49
C PHE A 13 12.44 7.13 -10.23
N ASP A 14 13.54 7.39 -10.93
CA ASP A 14 13.68 8.56 -11.81
C ASP A 14 12.76 8.51 -13.05
N THR A 15 12.16 7.35 -13.32
CA THR A 15 11.18 7.10 -14.39
C THR A 15 9.74 7.48 -14.05
N ASP A 16 9.50 8.13 -12.90
CA ASP A 16 8.16 8.38 -12.34
C ASP A 16 7.42 7.09 -11.93
N ASP A 17 8.14 5.96 -11.83
CA ASP A 17 7.61 4.71 -11.29
C ASP A 17 7.78 4.67 -9.76
N TYR A 18 6.95 3.85 -9.11
CA TYR A 18 7.00 3.67 -7.67
C TYR A 18 6.38 2.36 -7.19
N TYR A 19 6.71 2.01 -5.96
CA TYR A 19 5.87 1.14 -5.17
C TYR A 19 5.88 1.54 -3.69
N VAL A 20 4.73 1.42 -3.06
CA VAL A 20 4.54 1.60 -1.63
C VAL A 20 3.86 0.36 -1.08
N HIS A 21 4.46 -0.30 -0.10
CA HIS A 21 3.99 -1.58 0.42
C HIS A 21 3.78 -1.47 1.92
N TYR A 22 2.53 -1.64 2.36
CA TYR A 22 2.18 -1.73 3.77
C TYR A 22 2.06 -3.20 4.16
N ILE A 23 2.74 -3.59 5.25
CA ILE A 23 2.78 -4.97 5.75
C ILE A 23 2.59 -4.96 7.26
N GLU A 24 1.67 -5.77 7.75
CA GLU A 24 1.55 -6.17 9.15
C GLU A 24 2.01 -7.60 9.28
N THR A 25 2.92 -7.83 10.22
CA THR A 25 3.19 -9.18 10.71
C THR A 25 2.25 -9.46 11.85
N ARG A 26 1.55 -10.60 11.79
CA ARG A 26 0.66 -11.12 12.83
C ARG A 26 1.06 -12.56 13.12
N ASP A 27 0.62 -13.08 14.27
CA ASP A 27 0.95 -14.42 14.78
C ASP A 27 1.12 -15.51 13.71
N THR A 28 0.11 -15.71 12.85
CA THR A 28 0.12 -16.78 11.85
C THR A 28 0.00 -16.31 10.39
N GLU A 29 -0.11 -15.01 10.16
CA GLU A 29 -0.41 -14.46 8.84
C GLU A 29 0.15 -13.05 8.63
N TYR A 30 0.19 -12.63 7.38
CA TYR A 30 0.44 -11.23 7.03
C TYR A 30 -0.87 -10.56 6.64
N TYR A 31 -0.97 -9.27 6.95
CA TYR A 31 -1.92 -8.38 6.29
C TYR A 31 -1.13 -7.36 5.49
N GLN A 32 -1.35 -7.29 4.18
CA GLN A 32 -0.57 -6.44 3.30
C GLN A 32 -1.40 -5.85 2.17
N CYS A 33 -1.02 -4.67 1.72
CA CYS A 33 -1.54 -4.02 0.52
C CYS A 33 -0.45 -3.16 -0.11
N ARG A 34 -0.56 -2.91 -1.41
CA ARG A 34 0.53 -2.27 -2.16
C ARG A 34 0.00 -1.34 -3.25
N TRP A 35 0.56 -0.15 -3.34
CA TRP A 35 0.32 0.81 -4.41
C TRP A 35 1.49 0.80 -5.36
N ASP A 36 1.22 0.57 -6.64
CA ASP A 36 2.23 0.39 -7.66
C ASP A 36 2.03 1.34 -8.81
N ARG A 37 3.15 1.82 -9.33
CA ARG A 37 3.22 2.49 -10.62
C ARG A 37 4.38 1.94 -11.40
N HIS A 38 4.09 1.10 -12.39
CA HIS A 38 5.10 0.57 -13.30
C HIS A 38 4.42 0.03 -14.57
N PRO A 39 5.16 -0.13 -15.69
CA PRO A 39 4.63 -0.80 -16.87
C PRO A 39 4.15 -2.23 -16.55
N LYS A 40 2.92 -2.57 -16.95
CA LYS A 40 2.34 -3.90 -16.81
C LYS A 40 1.39 -4.17 -17.98
N THR A 41 1.43 -5.38 -18.53
CA THR A 41 0.63 -5.74 -19.72
C THR A 41 -0.86 -5.80 -19.43
N ASP A 42 -1.23 -6.35 -18.26
CA ASP A 42 -2.62 -6.69 -17.92
C ASP A 42 -3.23 -5.79 -16.83
N ALA A 43 -2.59 -4.65 -16.51
CA ALA A 43 -3.13 -3.68 -15.56
C ALA A 43 -2.76 -2.25 -15.93
N PRO A 44 -3.52 -1.24 -15.49
CA PRO A 44 -3.12 0.16 -15.60
C PRO A 44 -1.73 0.39 -14.98
N ARG A 45 -0.97 1.33 -15.54
CA ARG A 45 0.39 1.66 -15.06
C ARG A 45 0.37 1.92 -13.55
N SER A 46 -0.58 2.73 -13.08
CA SER A 46 -0.87 2.91 -11.66
C SER A 46 -1.96 1.92 -11.21
N HIS A 47 -1.64 1.03 -10.29
CA HIS A 47 -2.56 0.03 -9.79
C HIS A 47 -2.40 -0.20 -8.28
N PHE A 48 -3.44 -0.73 -7.66
CA PHE A 48 -3.48 -1.05 -6.24
C PHE A 48 -3.72 -2.54 -6.04
N HIS A 49 -2.89 -3.17 -5.22
CA HIS A 49 -3.04 -4.52 -4.73
C HIS A 49 -3.74 -4.46 -3.36
N PRO A 50 -5.03 -4.82 -3.27
CA PRO A 50 -5.81 -4.63 -2.07
C PRO A 50 -5.41 -5.61 -0.95
N PRO A 51 -5.68 -5.25 0.30
CA PRO A 51 -5.56 -6.19 1.40
C PRO A 51 -6.63 -7.30 1.35
N PRO A 52 -6.45 -8.41 2.08
CA PRO A 52 -5.42 -8.64 3.11
C PRO A 52 -4.08 -9.20 2.57
N ASP A 53 -4.02 -9.62 1.32
CA ASP A 53 -2.93 -10.45 0.81
C ASP A 53 -2.15 -9.81 -0.34
N ALA A 54 -2.41 -8.52 -0.63
CA ALA A 54 -1.92 -7.84 -1.83
C ALA A 54 -2.26 -8.62 -3.11
N GLY A 55 -3.48 -9.16 -3.18
CA GLY A 55 -3.97 -10.04 -4.24
C GLY A 55 -4.12 -9.36 -5.62
N THR A 56 -5.18 -9.68 -6.35
CA THR A 56 -5.35 -9.17 -7.73
C THR A 56 -5.38 -7.65 -7.79
N ALA A 57 -4.53 -7.07 -8.64
CA ALA A 57 -4.43 -5.63 -8.84
C ALA A 57 -5.72 -5.03 -9.44
N VAL A 58 -6.10 -3.86 -8.94
CA VAL A 58 -7.16 -3.01 -9.47
C VAL A 58 -6.59 -1.65 -9.88
N GLU A 59 -7.36 -0.85 -10.61
CA GLU A 59 -6.96 0.53 -10.93
C GLU A 59 -6.70 1.33 -9.64
N SER A 60 -5.59 2.07 -9.61
CA SER A 60 -5.29 2.93 -8.46
C SER A 60 -6.26 4.13 -8.45
N PRO A 61 -6.91 4.44 -7.31
CA PRO A 61 -7.71 5.65 -7.18
C PRO A 61 -6.84 6.91 -7.00
N LEU A 62 -5.54 6.75 -6.79
CA LEU A 62 -4.60 7.84 -6.52
C LEU A 62 -4.12 8.50 -7.82
N GLY A 63 -3.82 9.80 -7.73
CA GLY A 63 -3.08 10.54 -8.76
C GLY A 63 -1.63 10.04 -8.91
N THR A 64 -0.82 10.78 -9.67
CA THR A 64 0.57 10.38 -9.98
C THR A 64 1.64 11.27 -9.33
N ASP A 65 1.27 12.36 -8.67
CA ASP A 65 2.25 13.17 -7.94
C ASP A 65 2.77 12.38 -6.72
N ALA A 66 4.10 12.23 -6.63
CA ALA A 66 4.72 11.33 -5.66
C ALA A 66 4.46 11.77 -4.20
N LEU A 67 4.36 13.07 -3.93
CA LEU A 67 4.09 13.57 -2.58
C LEU A 67 2.61 13.39 -2.24
N ASP A 68 1.70 13.69 -3.17
CA ASP A 68 0.27 13.46 -2.96
C ASP A 68 -0.02 11.97 -2.71
N VAL A 69 0.62 11.08 -3.48
CA VAL A 69 0.54 9.62 -3.27
C VAL A 69 1.05 9.24 -1.89
N LEU A 70 2.25 9.70 -1.50
CA LEU A 70 2.84 9.37 -0.20
C LEU A 70 1.95 9.82 0.97
N PHE A 71 1.48 11.07 0.95
CA PHE A 71 0.66 11.60 2.04
C PHE A 71 -0.70 10.92 2.11
N THR A 72 -1.33 10.62 0.96
CA THR A 72 -2.59 9.86 0.95
C THR A 72 -2.42 8.46 1.56
N ILE A 73 -1.31 7.78 1.27
CA ILE A 73 -1.03 6.46 1.85
C ILE A 73 -0.72 6.57 3.34
N LEU A 74 0.00 7.60 3.79
CA LEU A 74 0.24 7.82 5.21
C LEU A 74 -1.04 8.10 5.99
N ASP A 75 -2.01 8.82 5.40
CA ASP A 75 -3.33 9.02 6.01
C ASP A 75 -4.11 7.70 6.09
N TRP A 76 -4.07 6.88 5.04
CA TRP A 76 -4.67 5.53 5.07
C TRP A 76 -4.04 4.64 6.16
N VAL A 77 -2.71 4.65 6.28
CA VAL A 77 -1.99 3.91 7.32
C VAL A 77 -2.40 4.40 8.71
N ARG A 78 -2.51 5.71 8.91
CA ARG A 78 -2.99 6.28 10.18
C ARG A 78 -4.38 5.78 10.52
N GLU A 79 -5.35 5.94 9.61
CA GLU A 79 -6.75 5.53 9.83
C GLU A 79 -6.83 4.04 10.18
N ARG A 80 -6.05 3.21 9.49
CA ARG A 80 -5.98 1.79 9.77
C ARG A 80 -5.44 1.48 11.17
N VAL A 81 -4.30 2.07 11.55
CA VAL A 81 -3.70 1.87 12.87
C VAL A 81 -4.65 2.37 13.96
N GLU A 82 -5.27 3.53 13.78
CA GLU A 82 -6.27 4.07 14.70
C GLU A 82 -7.47 3.13 14.85
N THR A 83 -8.00 2.59 13.74
CA THR A 83 -9.13 1.66 13.76
C THR A 83 -8.80 0.35 14.49
N LEU A 84 -7.59 -0.18 14.31
CA LEU A 84 -7.16 -1.42 14.97
C LEU A 84 -6.92 -1.27 16.47
N HIS A 85 -6.63 -0.05 16.94
CA HIS A 85 -6.31 0.25 18.34
C HIS A 85 -7.30 1.20 19.02
N ALA A 86 -8.44 1.49 18.38
CA ALA A 86 -9.54 2.21 19.01
C ALA A 86 -10.13 1.33 20.12
N ALA A 87 -10.08 1.84 21.36
CA ALA A 87 -10.60 1.19 22.56
C ALA A 87 -12.13 1.18 22.63
#